data_AF-A0A376K2V6-F1
#
_entry.id   AF-A0A376K2V6-F1
#
_cell.length_a   1.000
_cell.length_b   1.000
_cell.length_c   1.000
_cell.angle_alpha   90.00
_cell.angle_beta   90.00
_cell.angle_gamma   90.00
#
_symmetry.space_group_name_H-M   'P 1'
#
loop_
_entity.id
_entity.type
_entity.pdbx_description
1 polymer ?
#
loop_
_entity_poly.entity_id
_entity_poly.type
_entity_poly.pdbx_seq_one_letter_code
_entity_poly.pdbx_strand_id
1 'polypeptide(L)'
;MAEVSEFAGTRLIRPLLARTRGELEQWALAHGLRWIEDESNQDDSYDRNFLRLRVVPLLQQRWPHFAEATARSAALCAEQESLLG
;
A
#
# COMPACT_ATOMS: atom_id res chain seq x y z
N MET A 1 -3.08 1.44 9.34
CA MET A 1 -1.64 1.75 9.50
C MET A 1 -1.48 3.26 9.49
N ALA A 2 -0.79 3.82 10.47
CA ALA A 2 -0.56 5.26 10.51
C ALA A 2 0.57 5.69 9.54
N GLU A 3 0.43 6.90 9.00
CA GLU A 3 1.46 7.55 8.18
C GLU A 3 2.76 7.76 8.98
N VAL A 4 2.63 8.00 10.29
CA VAL A 4 3.74 8.10 11.23
C VAL A 4 3.48 7.13 12.37
N SER A 5 4.47 6.31 12.71
CA SER A 5 4.43 5.41 13.87
C SER A 5 5.73 5.48 14.66
N GLU A 6 5.69 5.21 15.96
CA GLU A 6 6.92 5.02 16.74
C GLU A 6 7.67 3.76 16.28
N PHE A 7 8.99 3.83 16.27
CA PHE A 7 9.86 2.73 15.89
C PHE A 7 11.24 2.92 16.52
N ALA A 8 11.69 1.97 17.35
CA ALA A 8 13.05 1.95 17.92
C ALA A 8 13.51 3.29 18.53
N GLY A 9 12.65 3.96 19.30
CA GLY A 9 12.96 5.25 19.93
C GLY A 9 12.94 6.46 18.98
N THR A 10 12.49 6.27 17.74
CA THR A 10 12.31 7.32 16.73
C THR A 10 10.94 7.19 16.05
N ARG A 11 10.71 7.97 14.99
CA ARG A 11 9.50 7.95 14.17
C ARG A 11 9.79 7.29 12.82
N LEU A 12 8.97 6.32 12.45
CA LEU A 12 8.90 5.74 11.12
C LEU A 12 7.79 6.44 10.32
N ILE A 13 8.18 7.14 9.28
CA ILE A 13 7.29 7.93 8.42
C ILE A 13 7.08 7.18 7.10
N ARG A 14 5.85 7.19 6.58
CA ARG A 14 5.44 6.55 5.31
C ARG A 14 4.82 7.58 4.36
N PRO A 15 5.60 8.51 3.76
CA PRO A 15 5.08 9.66 3.03
C PRO A 15 4.21 9.29 1.80
N LEU A 16 4.44 8.11 1.23
CA LEU A 16 3.74 7.63 0.04
C LEU A 16 2.55 6.73 0.37
N LEU A 17 2.18 6.59 1.65
CA LEU A 17 1.13 5.67 2.08
C LEU A 17 -0.25 5.98 1.45
N ALA A 18 -0.53 7.27 1.21
CA ALA A 18 -1.77 7.72 0.58
C ALA A 18 -1.73 7.68 -0.96
N ARG A 19 -0.58 7.35 -1.56
CA ARG A 19 -0.41 7.34 -3.02
C ARG A 19 -0.61 5.93 -3.55
N THR A 20 -1.37 5.82 -4.62
CA THR A 20 -1.56 4.57 -5.34
C THR A 20 -0.31 4.21 -6.11
N ARG A 21 -0.15 2.91 -6.40
CA ARG A 21 0.96 2.43 -7.24
C ARG A 21 0.94 3.06 -8.63
N GLY A 22 -0.25 3.22 -9.22
CA GLY A 22 -0.40 3.84 -10.54
C GLY A 22 0.04 5.30 -10.58
N GLU A 23 -0.24 6.09 -9.53
CA GLU A 23 0.27 7.46 -9.41
C GLU A 23 1.80 7.49 -9.36
N LEU A 24 2.42 6.58 -8.60
CA LEU A 24 3.88 6.49 -8.48
C LEU A 24 4.54 6.07 -9.79
N GLU A 25 3.95 5.11 -10.51
CA GLU A 25 4.44 4.66 -11.82
C GLU A 25 4.34 5.78 -12.86
N GLN A 26 3.19 6.47 -12.94
CA GLN A 26 3.05 7.63 -13.83
C GLN A 26 4.05 8.74 -13.52
N TRP A 27 4.24 9.06 -12.24
CA TRP A 27 5.19 10.08 -11.82
C TRP A 27 6.62 9.68 -12.18
N ALA A 28 7.01 8.42 -11.95
CA ALA A 28 8.33 7.91 -12.29
C ALA A 28 8.58 7.95 -13.80
N LEU A 29 7.61 7.55 -14.62
CA LEU A 29 7.68 7.63 -16.08
C LEU A 29 7.81 9.09 -16.57
N ALA A 30 6.99 10.01 -16.02
CA ALA A 30 7.01 11.42 -16.39
C ALA A 30 8.36 12.09 -16.09
N HIS A 31 9.09 11.62 -15.08
CA HIS A 31 10.41 12.13 -14.71
C HIS A 31 11.57 11.31 -15.28
N GLY A 32 11.30 10.32 -16.12
CA GLY A 32 12.32 9.46 -16.74
C GLY A 32 13.12 8.65 -15.73
N LEU A 33 12.53 8.30 -14.59
CA LEU A 33 13.19 7.49 -13.57
C LEU A 33 13.33 6.05 -14.03
N ARG A 34 14.45 5.44 -13.64
CA ARG A 34 14.72 4.02 -13.82
C ARG A 34 14.81 3.37 -12.44
N TRP A 35 14.10 2.26 -12.27
CA TRP A 35 14.12 1.48 -11.04
C TRP A 35 14.46 0.03 -11.36
N ILE A 36 14.84 -0.71 -10.31
CA ILE A 36 15.16 -2.13 -10.40
C ILE A 36 13.89 -2.91 -10.09
N GLU A 37 13.55 -3.89 -10.93
CA GLU A 37 12.53 -4.87 -10.60
C GLU A 37 13.20 -6.09 -9.97
N ASP A 38 12.93 -6.30 -8.69
CA ASP A 38 13.36 -7.52 -7.98
C ASP A 38 12.51 -8.70 -8.48
N GLU A 39 13.17 -9.79 -8.90
CA GLU A 39 12.53 -11.01 -9.41
C GLU A 39 11.59 -11.65 -8.39
N SER A 40 11.89 -11.50 -7.09
CA SER A 40 11.02 -11.98 -6.00
C SER A 40 9.66 -11.28 -5.96
N ASN A 41 9.49 -10.14 -6.64
CA ASN A 41 8.18 -9.49 -6.75
C ASN A 41 7.18 -10.31 -7.56
N GLN A 42 7.61 -11.32 -8.32
CA GLN A 42 6.73 -12.21 -9.07
C GLN A 42 6.52 -13.56 -8.38
N ASP A 43 7.18 -13.78 -7.24
CA ASP A 43 7.06 -15.02 -6.46
C ASP A 43 5.79 -14.96 -5.59
N ASP A 44 4.79 -15.76 -5.93
CA ASP A 44 3.51 -15.84 -5.21
C ASP A 44 3.54 -16.79 -4.00
N SER A 45 4.68 -17.40 -3.68
CA SER A 45 4.84 -18.21 -2.47
C SER A 45 4.72 -17.38 -1.17
N TYR A 46 5.01 -16.08 -1.25
CA TYR A 46 4.82 -15.15 -0.15
C TYR A 46 3.39 -14.61 -0.13
N ASP A 47 2.70 -14.73 1.01
CA ASP A 47 1.31 -14.28 1.18
C ASP A 47 1.06 -12.85 0.69
N ARG A 48 2.00 -11.93 0.93
CA ARG A 48 1.92 -10.54 0.45
C ARG A 48 1.88 -10.47 -1.08
N ASN A 49 2.71 -11.25 -1.77
CA ASN A 49 2.75 -11.28 -3.22
C ASN A 49 1.53 -12.01 -3.78
N PHE A 50 1.12 -13.12 -3.17
CA PHE A 50 -0.13 -13.79 -3.53
C PHE A 50 -1.34 -12.84 -3.47
N LEU A 51 -1.48 -12.09 -2.37
CA LEU A 51 -2.54 -11.09 -2.23
C LEU A 51 -2.46 -10.03 -3.34
N ARG A 52 -1.27 -9.49 -3.60
CA ARG A 52 -1.05 -8.45 -4.61
C ARG A 52 -1.30 -8.93 -6.04
N LEU A 53 -0.84 -10.13 -6.39
CA LEU A 53 -0.81 -10.65 -7.76
C LEU A 53 -2.10 -11.39 -8.12
N ARG A 54 -2.76 -12.05 -7.16
CA ARG A 54 -3.90 -12.93 -7.42
C ARG A 54 -5.21 -12.40 -6.85
N VAL A 55 -5.20 -11.98 -5.58
CA VAL A 55 -6.45 -11.66 -4.86
C VAL A 55 -6.92 -10.25 -5.14
N VAL A 56 -6.06 -9.24 -4.97
CA VAL A 56 -6.42 -7.83 -5.17
C VAL A 56 -6.92 -7.55 -6.60
N PRO A 57 -6.28 -8.05 -7.68
CA PRO A 57 -6.78 -7.84 -9.04
C PRO A 57 -8.16 -8.47 -9.26
N LEU A 58 -8.41 -9.65 -8.69
CA LEU A 58 -9.71 -10.32 -8.77
C LEU A 58 -10.81 -9.50 -8.07
N LEU A 59 -10.50 -8.94 -6.89
CA LEU A 59 -11.43 -8.08 -6.15
C LEU A 59 -11.69 -6.78 -6.89
N GLN A 60 -10.66 -6.17 -7.48
CA GLN A 60 -10.78 -4.96 -8.29
C GLN A 60 -11.63 -5.14 -9.55
N GLN A 61 -11.61 -6.33 -10.16
CA GLN A 61 -12.45 -6.64 -11.31
C GLN A 61 -13.95 -6.53 -10.98
N ARG A 62 -14.35 -6.94 -9.76
CA ARG A 62 -15.74 -6.84 -9.29
C ARG A 62 -16.04 -5.49 -8.64
N TRP A 63 -15.08 -4.94 -7.89
CA TRP A 63 -15.18 -3.68 -7.15
C TRP A 63 -13.98 -2.79 -7.47
N PRO A 64 -14.07 -1.93 -8.50
CA PRO A 64 -12.93 -1.13 -8.98
C PRO A 64 -12.21 -0.32 -7.90
N HIS A 65 -12.95 0.15 -6.89
CA HIS A 65 -12.43 0.98 -5.78
C HIS A 65 -12.07 0.17 -4.51
N PHE A 66 -11.88 -1.15 -4.62
CA PHE A 66 -11.64 -2.02 -3.45
C PHE A 66 -10.43 -1.59 -2.60
N ALA A 67 -9.32 -1.22 -3.25
CA ALA A 67 -8.10 -0.80 -2.57
C ALA A 67 -8.30 0.51 -1.78
N GLU A 68 -8.99 1.49 -2.37
CA GLU A 68 -9.33 2.75 -1.71
C GLU A 68 -10.30 2.55 -0.53
N ALA A 69 -11.31 1.69 -0.72
CA ALA A 69 -12.25 1.35 0.35
C ALA A 69 -11.53 0.69 1.53
N THR A 70 -10.62 -0.25 1.26
CA THR A 70 -9.84 -0.93 2.28
C THR A 70 -8.89 0.04 3.01
N ALA A 71 -8.23 0.94 2.29
CA ALA A 71 -7.40 1.99 2.89
C ALA A 71 -8.22 2.90 3.83
N ARG A 72 -9.43 3.27 3.42
CA ARG A 72 -10.35 4.07 4.24
C ARG A 72 -10.78 3.33 5.50
N SER A 73 -11.16 2.06 5.39
CA SER A 73 -11.48 1.23 6.55
C SER A 73 -10.30 1.13 7.51
N ALA A 74 -9.09 0.93 7.01
CA ALA A 74 -7.89 0.87 7.84
C ALA A 74 -7.57 2.20 8.53
N ALA A 75 -7.88 3.35 7.91
CA ALA A 75 -7.76 4.66 8.53
C ALA A 75 -8.77 4.87 9.66
N LEU A 76 -10.03 4.50 9.43
CA LEU A 76 -11.08 4.56 10.45
C LEU A 76 -10.77 3.67 11.66
N CYS A 77 -10.26 2.46 11.44
CA CYS A 77 -9.83 1.59 12.53
C CYS A 77 -8.68 2.21 13.34
N ALA A 78 -7.69 2.80 12.66
CA ALA A 78 -6.57 3.46 13.35
C ALA A 78 -7.03 4.68 14.16
N GLU A 79 -7.98 5.46 13.64
CA GLU A 79 -8.60 6.59 14.37
C GLU A 79 -9.32 6.07 15.62
N GLN A 80 -10.13 5.03 15.50
CA GLN A 80 -10.83 4.43 16.64
C GLN A 80 -9.88 3.87 17.71
N GLU A 81 -8.82 3.19 17.32
CA GLU A 81 -7.80 2.70 18.26
C GLU A 81 -7.13 3.87 19.01
N SER A 82 -6.87 4.99 18.33
CA SER A 82 -6.26 6.17 18.96
C SER A 82 -7.19 6.88 19.96
N LEU A 83 -8.51 6.78 19.79
CA LEU A 83 -9.51 7.36 20.68
C LEU A 83 -9.76 6.52 21.94
N LEU A 84 -9.43 5.23 21.89
CA LEU A 84 -9.57 4.28 23.01
C LEU A 84 -8.30 4.16 23.85
N GLY A 85 -7.22 4.85 23.47
CA GLY A 85 -5.91 4.89 24.14
C GLY A 85 -5.75 6.05 25.11
#